data_AF-A0A3D9H3R7-F1
#
_entry.id   AF-A0A3D9H3R7-F1
#
_cell.length_a   1.000
_cell.length_b   1.000
_cell.length_c   1.000
_cell.angle_alpha   90.00
_cell.angle_beta   90.00
_cell.angle_gamma   90.00
#
_symmetry.space_group_name_H-M   'P 1'
#
loop_
_entity.id
_entity.type
_entity.pdbx_description
1 polymer ?
#
loop_
_entity_poly.entity_id
_entity_poly.type
_entity_poly.pdbx_seq_one_letter_code
_entity_poly.pdbx_strand_id
1 'polypeptide(L)'
;MKIFKLTFLSILFLNLTSCNQKVYKALNELKNMPPPDYSYVIEPKFNESKESAEFKLKELFSAEESKIGTYHIHGYDKETKEQINERMWLQAVLLNSKNLTDYRTEKPATELAKEVAEFILKQINNSTDYKKVQITFVRQWNDGNIKQEKRNVYLTIPELNETDFGE
;
A
#
# COMPACT_ATOMS: atom_id res chain seq x y z
N MET A 1 61.24 15.43 19.40
CA MET A 1 60.11 15.33 18.43
C MET A 1 59.91 13.87 18.04
N LYS A 2 58.80 13.22 18.43
CA LYS A 2 58.20 11.98 17.86
C LYS A 2 57.22 11.29 18.85
N ILE A 3 56.24 12.03 19.38
CA ILE A 3 55.12 11.45 20.15
C ILE A 3 53.84 11.34 19.28
N PHE A 4 53.87 11.87 18.05
CA PHE A 4 52.69 12.04 17.20
C PHE A 4 52.29 10.84 16.31
N LYS A 5 52.94 9.67 16.40
CA LYS A 5 52.68 8.56 15.46
C LYS A 5 51.84 7.39 16.00
N LEU A 6 51.61 7.29 17.31
CA LEU A 6 50.88 6.14 17.87
C LEU A 6 49.37 6.36 18.04
N THR A 7 48.91 7.61 18.14
CA THR A 7 47.50 7.95 18.37
C THR A 7 46.64 7.90 17.10
N PHE A 8 47.23 8.04 15.92
CA PHE A 8 46.48 8.05 14.66
C PHE A 8 46.12 6.64 14.15
N LEU A 9 46.93 5.62 14.50
CA LEU A 9 46.70 4.23 14.07
C LEU A 9 45.63 3.53 14.90
N SER A 10 45.51 3.87 16.19
CA SER A 10 44.47 3.33 17.08
C SER A 10 43.07 3.85 16.74
N ILE A 11 42.95 5.10 16.29
CA ILE A 11 41.67 5.71 15.89
C ILE A 11 41.14 5.09 14.57
N LEU A 12 42.04 4.68 13.66
CA LEU A 12 41.63 4.02 12.41
C LEU A 12 41.10 2.58 12.64
N PHE A 13 41.70 1.84 13.57
CA PHE A 13 41.26 0.48 13.92
C PHE A 13 39.92 0.47 14.70
N LEU A 14 39.70 1.44 15.60
CA LEU A 14 38.45 1.53 16.37
C LEU A 14 37.21 1.83 15.50
N ASN A 15 37.36 2.61 14.43
CA ASN A 15 36.25 2.94 13.52
C ASN A 15 35.89 1.78 12.57
N LEU A 16 36.87 0.96 12.16
CA LEU A 16 36.64 -0.21 11.30
C LEU A 16 35.92 -1.34 12.07
N THR A 17 36.25 -1.54 13.36
CA THR A 17 35.58 -2.55 14.19
C THR A 17 34.15 -2.16 14.56
N SER A 18 33.88 -0.87 14.81
CA SER A 18 32.52 -0.43 15.16
C SER A 18 31.54 -0.49 13.98
N CYS A 19 32.02 -0.22 12.76
CA CYS A 19 31.21 -0.38 11.55
C CYS A 19 30.91 -1.87 11.27
N ASN A 20 31.90 -2.74 11.41
CA ASN A 20 31.72 -4.19 11.24
C ASN A 20 30.78 -4.79 12.30
N GLN A 21 30.81 -4.32 13.55
CA GLN A 21 29.86 -4.77 14.57
C GLN A 21 28.41 -4.37 14.28
N LYS A 22 28.18 -3.16 13.76
CA LYS A 22 26.82 -2.72 13.37
C LYS A 22 26.29 -3.54 12.20
N VAL A 23 27.11 -3.77 11.18
CA VAL A 23 26.74 -4.61 10.02
C VAL A 23 26.50 -6.06 10.43
N TYR A 24 27.37 -6.61 11.28
CA TYR A 24 27.20 -7.96 11.81
C TYR A 24 25.93 -8.09 12.65
N LYS A 25 25.64 -7.11 13.50
CA LYS A 25 24.41 -7.06 14.30
C LYS A 25 23.18 -7.01 13.40
N ALA A 26 23.16 -6.13 12.40
CA ALA A 26 22.05 -6.01 11.45
C ALA A 26 21.85 -7.30 10.63
N LEU A 27 22.93 -7.93 10.15
CA LEU A 27 22.85 -9.22 9.45
C LEU A 27 22.34 -10.34 10.35
N ASN A 28 22.73 -10.34 11.62
CA ASN A 28 22.27 -11.33 12.58
C ASN A 28 20.81 -11.08 12.97
N GLU A 29 20.38 -9.83 13.10
CA GLU A 29 18.96 -9.46 13.28
C GLU A 29 18.13 -9.90 12.06
N LEU A 30 18.63 -9.67 10.83
CA LEU A 30 17.94 -10.08 9.60
C LEU A 30 17.82 -11.61 9.48
N LYS A 31 18.87 -12.35 9.85
CA LYS A 31 18.87 -13.82 9.86
C LYS A 31 17.90 -14.42 10.87
N ASN A 32 17.66 -13.72 11.98
CA ASN A 32 16.78 -14.17 13.05
C ASN A 32 15.43 -13.43 13.03
N MET A 33 15.12 -12.75 11.93
CA MET A 33 13.87 -12.02 11.80
C MET A 33 12.71 -13.03 11.73
N PRO A 34 11.66 -12.85 12.56
CA PRO A 34 10.49 -13.72 12.48
C PRO A 34 9.81 -13.59 11.10
N PRO A 35 9.13 -14.64 10.61
CA PRO A 35 8.32 -14.53 9.41
C PRO A 35 7.23 -13.47 9.62
N PRO A 36 6.81 -12.77 8.55
CA PRO A 36 5.73 -11.82 8.66
C PRO A 36 4.44 -12.51 9.12
N ASP A 37 3.87 -12.03 10.21
CA ASP A 37 2.54 -12.41 10.67
C ASP A 37 1.49 -11.62 9.88
N TYR A 38 0.51 -12.32 9.31
CA TYR A 38 -0.62 -11.74 8.57
C TYR A 38 -1.97 -12.06 9.22
N SER A 39 -1.97 -12.66 10.42
CA SER A 39 -3.19 -13.07 11.12
C SER A 39 -4.12 -11.91 11.49
N TYR A 40 -3.60 -10.68 11.52
CA TYR A 40 -4.35 -9.45 11.77
C TYR A 40 -4.99 -8.85 10.52
N VAL A 41 -4.68 -9.35 9.32
CA VAL A 41 -5.24 -8.83 8.07
C VAL A 41 -6.69 -9.28 7.95
N ILE A 42 -7.60 -8.31 7.85
CA ILE A 42 -9.01 -8.57 7.60
C ILE A 42 -9.21 -8.62 6.09
N GLU A 43 -9.53 -9.80 5.57
CA GLU A 43 -9.86 -9.99 4.16
C GLU A 43 -11.32 -9.61 3.87
N PRO A 44 -11.62 -9.13 2.64
CA PRO A 44 -13.00 -8.82 2.25
C PRO A 44 -13.83 -10.09 2.15
N LYS A 45 -14.96 -10.11 2.85
CA LYS A 45 -15.94 -11.18 2.79
C LYS A 45 -17.04 -10.78 1.80
N PHE A 46 -16.97 -11.33 0.60
CA PHE A 46 -17.88 -10.98 -0.49
C PHE A 46 -19.29 -11.54 -0.27
N ASN A 47 -20.29 -10.81 -0.75
CA ASN A 47 -21.70 -11.22 -0.70
C ASN A 47 -22.00 -12.42 -1.61
N GLU A 48 -21.35 -12.48 -2.77
CA GLU A 48 -21.45 -13.60 -3.72
C GLU A 48 -20.11 -14.33 -3.85
N SER A 49 -19.20 -13.76 -4.65
CA SER A 49 -17.81 -14.20 -4.77
C SER A 49 -16.92 -13.02 -5.15
N LYS A 50 -15.61 -13.18 -4.93
CA LYS A 50 -14.61 -12.18 -5.32
C LYS A 50 -14.63 -11.96 -6.84
N GLU A 51 -14.66 -13.05 -7.59
CA GLU A 51 -14.63 -13.04 -9.06
C GLU A 51 -15.87 -12.36 -9.63
N SER A 52 -17.05 -12.61 -9.04
CA SER A 52 -18.30 -11.94 -9.43
C SER A 52 -18.22 -10.43 -9.19
N ALA A 53 -17.73 -10.02 -8.01
CA ALA A 53 -17.59 -8.61 -7.66
C ALA A 53 -16.57 -7.90 -8.57
N GLU A 54 -15.41 -8.51 -8.83
CA GLU A 54 -14.39 -7.98 -9.75
C GLU A 54 -14.93 -7.91 -11.19
N PHE A 55 -15.67 -8.92 -11.65
CA PHE A 55 -16.28 -8.90 -12.98
C PHE A 55 -17.31 -7.76 -13.11
N LYS A 56 -18.21 -7.62 -12.14
CA LYS A 56 -19.21 -6.53 -12.12
C LYS A 56 -18.55 -5.15 -12.07
N LEU A 57 -17.51 -4.99 -11.26
CA LEU A 57 -16.74 -3.74 -11.17
C LEU A 57 -16.10 -3.41 -12.53
N LYS A 58 -15.49 -4.41 -13.17
CA LYS A 58 -14.87 -4.27 -14.49
C LYS A 58 -15.88 -3.77 -15.53
N GLU A 59 -17.04 -4.43 -15.63
CA GLU A 59 -18.07 -4.09 -16.61
C GLU A 59 -18.67 -2.69 -16.35
N LEU A 60 -19.04 -2.40 -15.09
CA LEU A 60 -19.67 -1.14 -14.72
C LEU A 60 -18.79 0.08 -15.01
N PHE A 61 -17.47 -0.06 -14.79
CA PHE A 61 -16.51 1.04 -14.95
C PHE A 61 -15.68 0.93 -16.23
N SER A 62 -16.12 0.11 -17.20
CA SER A 62 -15.47 -0.06 -18.50
C SER A 62 -13.95 -0.25 -18.41
N ALA A 63 -13.51 -1.09 -17.49
CA ALA A 63 -12.10 -1.42 -17.28
C ALA A 63 -11.71 -2.69 -18.06
N GLU A 64 -10.43 -2.82 -18.39
CA GLU A 64 -9.90 -4.06 -18.98
C GLU A 64 -9.80 -5.17 -17.93
N GLU A 65 -9.35 -4.78 -16.73
CA GLU A 65 -9.26 -5.64 -15.55
C GLU A 65 -9.66 -4.87 -14.29
N SER A 66 -10.15 -5.60 -13.31
CA SER A 66 -10.37 -5.07 -11.98
C SER A 66 -9.92 -6.05 -10.90
N LYS A 67 -9.51 -5.53 -9.75
CA LYS A 67 -9.15 -6.31 -8.56
C LYS A 67 -9.71 -5.67 -7.32
N ILE A 68 -10.18 -6.50 -6.38
CA ILE A 68 -10.64 -6.07 -5.05
C ILE A 68 -9.89 -6.88 -3.99
N GLY A 69 -9.41 -6.23 -2.94
CA GLY A 69 -8.67 -6.89 -1.87
C GLY A 69 -8.39 -5.96 -0.70
N THR A 70 -7.46 -6.36 0.15
CA THR A 70 -6.97 -5.55 1.27
C THR A 70 -5.52 -5.18 1.01
N TYR A 71 -5.21 -3.88 1.11
CA TYR A 71 -3.83 -3.42 1.21
C TYR A 71 -3.44 -3.36 2.69
N HIS A 72 -2.23 -3.80 3.01
CA HIS A 72 -1.69 -3.71 4.36
C HIS A 72 -0.17 -3.51 4.31
N ILE A 73 0.37 -2.77 5.28
CA ILE A 73 1.82 -2.63 5.47
C ILE A 73 2.20 -3.44 6.71
N HIS A 74 3.17 -4.36 6.56
CA HIS A 74 3.63 -5.20 7.67
C HIS A 74 4.51 -4.42 8.66
N GLY A 75 4.24 -4.55 9.96
CA GLY A 75 5.07 -4.06 11.06
C GLY A 75 5.69 -5.21 11.85
N TYR A 76 6.89 -4.99 12.40
CA TYR A 76 7.62 -6.00 13.18
C TYR A 76 7.38 -5.91 14.70
N ASP A 77 6.40 -5.13 15.17
CA ASP A 77 6.17 -4.81 16.59
C ASP A 77 4.70 -4.95 17.02
N LYS A 78 4.43 -4.85 18.34
CA LYS A 78 3.08 -4.84 18.92
C LYS A 78 2.34 -3.54 18.60
N GLU A 79 1.78 -3.45 17.40
CA GLU A 79 0.95 -2.33 16.99
C GLU A 79 -0.40 -2.32 17.69
N THR A 80 -0.92 -1.11 17.96
CA THR A 80 -2.30 -0.93 18.42
C THR A 80 -3.28 -1.21 17.28
N LYS A 81 -4.54 -1.52 17.60
CA LYS A 81 -5.59 -1.75 16.60
C LYS A 81 -5.79 -0.51 15.71
N GLU A 82 -5.64 0.68 16.27
CA GLU A 82 -5.70 1.95 15.56
C GLU A 82 -4.59 2.07 14.51
N GLN A 83 -3.34 1.78 14.89
CA GLN A 83 -2.20 1.76 13.97
C GLN A 83 -2.36 0.70 12.87
N ILE A 84 -2.83 -0.50 13.22
CA ILE A 84 -3.11 -1.56 12.25
C ILE A 84 -4.18 -1.08 11.26
N ASN A 85 -5.26 -0.48 11.74
CA ASN A 85 -6.34 0.05 10.90
C ASN A 85 -5.90 1.24 10.02
N GLU A 86 -4.88 2.00 10.41
CA GLU A 86 -4.32 3.06 9.58
C GLU A 86 -3.44 2.51 8.46
N ARG A 87 -2.75 1.38 8.71
CA ARG A 87 -1.86 0.71 7.76
C ARG A 87 -2.56 -0.30 6.87
N MET A 88 -3.79 -0.68 7.21
CA MET A 88 -4.64 -1.61 6.48
C MET A 88 -5.86 -0.89 5.92
N TRP A 89 -6.17 -1.07 4.64
CA TRP A 89 -7.38 -0.53 4.03
C TRP A 89 -7.91 -1.41 2.90
N LEU A 90 -9.20 -1.26 2.64
CA LEU A 90 -9.83 -1.88 1.48
C LEU A 90 -9.21 -1.30 0.20
N GLN A 91 -8.94 -2.11 -0.81
CA GLN A 91 -8.34 -1.68 -2.05
C GLN A 91 -9.14 -2.17 -3.24
N ALA A 92 -9.28 -1.29 -4.24
CA ALA A 92 -9.59 -1.73 -5.58
C ALA A 92 -8.69 -1.09 -6.64
N VAL A 93 -8.44 -1.86 -7.69
CA VAL A 93 -7.61 -1.48 -8.81
C VAL A 93 -8.42 -1.64 -10.09
N LEU A 94 -8.40 -0.62 -10.95
CA LEU A 94 -9.02 -0.65 -12.26
C LEU A 94 -7.96 -0.37 -13.32
N LEU A 95 -7.75 -1.33 -14.22
CA LEU A 95 -6.82 -1.21 -15.34
C LEU A 95 -7.55 -0.66 -16.56
N ASN A 96 -6.99 0.37 -17.18
CA ASN A 96 -7.46 0.97 -18.43
C ASN A 96 -8.96 1.28 -18.43
N SER A 97 -9.48 1.79 -17.29
CA SER A 97 -10.86 2.25 -17.23
C SER A 97 -11.07 3.39 -18.22
N LYS A 98 -12.05 3.21 -19.11
CA LYS A 98 -12.46 4.23 -20.09
C LYS A 98 -13.25 5.37 -19.45
N ASN A 99 -13.77 5.16 -18.24
CA ASN A 99 -14.54 6.17 -17.50
C ASN A 99 -13.62 7.26 -16.91
N LEU A 100 -12.34 6.97 -16.70
CA LEU A 100 -11.35 7.99 -16.35
C LEU A 100 -10.54 8.39 -17.60
N THR A 101 -10.86 9.54 -18.16
CA THR A 101 -10.20 10.03 -19.39
C THR A 101 -8.93 10.83 -19.10
N ASP A 102 -8.85 11.46 -17.93
CA ASP A 102 -7.70 12.24 -17.48
C ASP A 102 -7.25 11.80 -16.08
N TYR A 103 -6.05 11.26 -16.01
CA TYR A 103 -5.44 10.72 -14.79
C TYR A 103 -4.72 11.80 -13.97
N ARG A 104 -4.60 13.02 -14.51
CA ARG A 104 -3.88 14.15 -13.90
C ARG A 104 -4.80 15.10 -13.15
N THR A 105 -6.09 15.09 -13.45
CA THR A 105 -7.08 15.92 -12.76
C THR A 105 -7.66 15.19 -11.55
N GLU A 106 -7.56 15.84 -10.40
CA GLU A 106 -7.98 15.28 -9.12
C GLU A 106 -9.49 15.08 -9.04
N LYS A 107 -10.27 16.12 -9.33
CA LYS A 107 -11.71 16.11 -9.14
C LYS A 107 -12.44 14.97 -9.91
N PRO A 108 -12.21 14.74 -11.22
CA PRO A 108 -12.86 13.64 -11.92
C PRO A 108 -12.46 12.26 -11.38
N ALA A 109 -11.19 12.08 -11.00
CA ALA A 109 -10.71 10.84 -10.42
C ALA A 109 -11.35 10.57 -9.05
N THR A 110 -11.49 11.62 -8.21
CA THR A 110 -12.11 11.50 -6.89
C THR A 110 -13.60 11.15 -6.98
N GLU A 111 -14.36 11.78 -7.88
CA GLU A 111 -15.79 11.46 -8.04
C GLU A 111 -15.98 10.03 -8.55
N LEU A 112 -15.20 9.59 -9.54
CA LEU A 112 -15.23 8.21 -10.00
C LEU A 112 -14.80 7.21 -8.90
N ALA A 113 -13.81 7.58 -8.08
CA ALA A 113 -13.39 6.76 -6.95
C ALA A 113 -14.49 6.60 -5.89
N LYS A 114 -15.30 7.63 -5.64
CA LYS A 114 -16.46 7.52 -4.73
C LYS A 114 -17.48 6.52 -5.28
N GLU A 115 -17.82 6.60 -6.56
CA GLU A 115 -18.74 5.64 -7.19
C GLU A 115 -18.22 4.20 -7.10
N VAL A 116 -16.92 4.01 -7.38
CA VAL A 116 -16.25 2.71 -7.24
C VAL A 116 -16.31 2.22 -5.78
N ALA A 117 -15.99 3.08 -4.82
CA ALA A 117 -16.02 2.75 -3.41
C ALA A 117 -17.43 2.34 -2.94
N GLU A 118 -18.46 3.11 -3.29
CA GLU A 118 -19.85 2.77 -2.97
C GLU A 118 -20.24 1.40 -3.53
N PHE A 119 -19.84 1.11 -4.77
CA PHE A 119 -20.10 -0.19 -5.39
C PHE A 119 -19.45 -1.32 -4.59
N ILE A 120 -18.15 -1.19 -4.28
CA ILE A 120 -17.39 -2.22 -3.58
C ILE A 120 -17.94 -2.45 -2.16
N LEU A 121 -18.27 -1.39 -1.44
CA LEU A 121 -18.83 -1.49 -0.09
C LEU A 121 -20.17 -2.26 -0.10
N LYS A 122 -20.95 -2.18 -1.18
CA LYS A 122 -22.17 -2.98 -1.39
C LYS A 122 -21.89 -4.45 -1.75
N GLN A 123 -20.69 -4.79 -2.20
CA GLN A 123 -20.30 -6.18 -2.53
C GLN A 123 -19.70 -6.94 -1.34
N ILE A 124 -19.37 -6.26 -0.24
CA ILE A 124 -18.63 -6.81 0.90
C ILE A 124 -19.47 -6.74 2.18
N ASN A 125 -19.63 -7.86 2.88
CA ASN A 125 -20.44 -7.94 4.09
C ASN A 125 -19.76 -7.35 5.34
N ASN A 126 -18.44 -7.31 5.36
CA ASN A 126 -17.62 -6.79 6.44
C ASN A 126 -17.00 -5.43 6.10
N SER A 127 -17.72 -4.62 5.31
CA SER A 127 -17.28 -3.28 4.91
C SER A 127 -17.07 -2.34 6.11
N THR A 128 -17.77 -2.58 7.23
CA THR A 128 -17.61 -1.82 8.48
C THR A 128 -16.29 -2.08 9.22
N ASP A 129 -15.54 -3.12 8.84
CA ASP A 129 -14.24 -3.40 9.44
C ASP A 129 -13.14 -2.46 8.91
N TYR A 130 -13.41 -1.73 7.83
CA TYR A 130 -12.46 -0.83 7.18
C TYR A 130 -12.78 0.63 7.51
N LYS A 131 -11.74 1.42 7.81
CA LYS A 131 -11.85 2.87 8.00
C LYS A 131 -11.57 3.68 6.72
N LYS A 132 -10.92 3.05 5.75
CA LYS A 132 -10.43 3.68 4.53
C LYS A 132 -10.57 2.73 3.35
N VAL A 133 -10.69 3.29 2.17
CA VAL A 133 -10.58 2.59 0.89
C VAL A 133 -9.63 3.33 -0.04
N GLN A 134 -8.77 2.57 -0.72
CA GLN A 134 -7.91 3.07 -1.79
C GLN A 134 -8.46 2.60 -3.14
N ILE A 135 -8.77 3.54 -4.01
CA ILE A 135 -9.08 3.26 -5.41
C ILE A 135 -7.87 3.64 -6.25
N THR A 136 -7.38 2.68 -7.04
CA THR A 136 -6.22 2.86 -7.90
C THR A 136 -6.63 2.73 -9.35
N PHE A 137 -6.56 3.81 -10.11
CA PHE A 137 -6.72 3.78 -11.56
C PHE A 137 -5.33 3.63 -12.19
N VAL A 138 -5.19 2.63 -13.07
CA VAL A 138 -3.95 2.38 -13.81
C VAL A 138 -4.23 2.51 -15.29
N ARG A 139 -3.55 3.43 -15.96
CA ARG A 139 -3.49 3.49 -17.42
C ARG A 139 -2.21 2.81 -17.88
N GLN A 140 -2.30 1.74 -18.63
CA GLN A 140 -1.16 1.01 -19.18
C GLN A 140 -1.28 0.90 -20.70
N TRP A 141 -0.19 1.19 -21.42
CA TRP A 141 -0.11 1.03 -22.86
C TRP A 141 1.28 0.54 -23.28
N ASN A 142 1.37 -0.03 -24.47
CA ASN A 142 2.62 -0.52 -25.04
C ASN A 142 2.89 0.15 -26.39
N ASP A 143 3.95 0.94 -26.47
CA ASP A 143 4.43 1.62 -27.68
C ASP A 143 5.79 1.07 -28.16
N GLY A 144 6.10 -0.18 -27.81
CA GLY A 144 7.43 -0.78 -27.90
C GLY A 144 8.09 -0.92 -26.53
N ASN A 145 7.64 -0.14 -25.54
CA ASN A 145 7.92 -0.33 -24.12
C ASN A 145 6.61 -0.27 -23.32
N ILE A 146 6.52 -1.03 -22.23
CA ILE A 146 5.37 -0.96 -21.32
C ILE A 146 5.47 0.35 -20.52
N LYS A 147 4.47 1.21 -20.66
CA LYS A 147 4.32 2.46 -19.90
C LYS A 147 3.07 2.38 -19.04
N GLN A 148 3.13 3.01 -17.87
CA GLN A 148 2.01 3.07 -16.94
C GLN A 148 1.90 4.45 -16.27
N GLU A 149 0.68 4.92 -16.10
CA GLU A 149 0.30 6.07 -15.28
C GLU A 149 -0.66 5.58 -14.19
N LYS A 150 -0.41 5.97 -12.94
CA LYS A 150 -1.21 5.52 -11.79
C LYS A 150 -1.77 6.73 -11.07
N ARG A 151 -3.05 6.66 -10.72
CA ARG A 151 -3.69 7.62 -9.82
C ARG A 151 -4.34 6.86 -8.67
N ASN A 152 -3.89 7.17 -7.46
CA ASN A 152 -4.48 6.66 -6.23
C ASN A 152 -5.42 7.73 -5.67
N VAL A 153 -6.59 7.31 -5.23
CA VAL A 153 -7.52 8.12 -4.44
C VAL A 153 -7.79 7.37 -3.14
N TYR A 154 -7.69 8.07 -2.03
CA TYR A 154 -7.91 7.51 -0.69
C TYR A 154 -9.14 8.16 -0.10
N LEU A 155 -10.11 7.35 0.31
CA LEU A 155 -11.39 7.82 0.85
C LEU A 155 -11.63 7.22 2.24
N THR A 156 -12.20 8.02 3.14
CA THR A 156 -12.65 7.54 4.46
C THR A 156 -13.96 6.79 4.33
N ILE A 157 -14.19 5.76 5.15
CA ILE A 157 -15.46 5.02 5.20
C ILE A 157 -16.18 5.38 6.52
N PRO A 158 -17.53 5.52 6.51
CA PRO A 158 -18.44 5.37 5.37
C PRO A 158 -18.69 6.64 4.54
N GLU A 159 -18.21 7.81 4.98
CA GLU A 159 -18.61 9.10 4.39
C GLU A 159 -17.99 9.38 3.01
N LEU A 160 -16.97 8.62 2.60
CA LEU A 160 -16.25 8.75 1.33
C LEU A 160 -15.66 10.15 1.09
N ASN A 161 -15.20 10.79 2.17
CA ASN A 161 -14.40 12.00 2.10
C ASN A 161 -12.97 11.67 1.70
N GLU A 162 -12.28 12.59 1.03
CA GLU A 162 -10.85 12.43 0.76
C GLU A 162 -10.08 12.27 2.08
N THR A 163 -9.22 11.26 2.14
CA THR A 163 -8.40 10.99 3.32
C THR A 163 -7.25 11.98 3.37
N ASP A 164 -7.23 12.84 4.38
CA ASP A 164 -6.06 13.61 4.74
C ASP A 164 -5.08 12.71 5.52
N PHE A 165 -3.84 12.61 5.05
CA PHE A 165 -2.79 11.85 5.72
C PHE A 165 -1.96 12.71 6.69
N GLY A 166 -2.21 14.01 6.77
CA GLY A 166 -1.40 14.99 7.49
C GLY A 166 -0.04 15.19 6.79
N GLU A 167 0.24 16.41 6.37
CA GLU A 167 1.62 16.82 6.04
C GLU A 167 2.40 17.17 7.33
#